data_AF-A0ABD5DDD2-F1
#
_entry.id   AF-A0ABD5DDD2-F1
#
_cell.length_a   1.000
_cell.length_b   1.000
_cell.length_c   1.000
_cell.angle_alpha   90.00
_cell.angle_beta   90.00
_cell.angle_gamma   90.00
#
_symmetry.space_group_name_H-M   'P 1'
#
loop_
_entity.id
_entity.type
_entity.pdbx_description
1 polymer ?
#
loop_
_entity_poly.entity_id
_entity_poly.type
_entity_poly.pdbx_seq_one_letter_code
_entity_poly.pdbx_strand_id
1 'polypeptide(L)'
;QGNTLAEYPYAGAFFRCLNGSRRISLSDLRFFMPSLTAEELRGNRSQWLYAVDVLIETQGEVCLLPLPGDAAERLFPSVRFRVRERSRHKSALVMQKYSRQQAREAEQK
;
A
#
# COMPACT_ATOMS: atom_id res chain seq x y z
N GLN A 1 33.85 -0.19 -6.99
CA GLN A 1 32.99 0.96 -7.33
C GLN A 1 31.66 0.74 -6.62
N GLY A 2 31.33 1.58 -5.65
CA GLY A 2 30.09 1.43 -4.87
C GLY A 2 28.89 1.72 -5.77
N ASN A 3 27.97 0.77 -5.86
CA ASN A 3 26.75 0.91 -6.64
C ASN A 3 25.81 1.86 -5.87
N THR A 4 25.91 3.17 -6.11
CA THR A 4 24.99 4.15 -5.52
C THR A 4 23.57 3.74 -5.95
N LEU A 5 22.70 3.42 -5.00
CA LEU A 5 21.31 3.09 -5.33
C LEU A 5 20.70 4.29 -6.08
N ALA A 6 19.92 3.98 -7.12
CA ALA A 6 19.10 4.99 -7.79
C ALA A 6 18.13 5.61 -6.77
N GLU A 7 17.74 6.87 -6.98
CA GLU A 7 16.90 7.65 -6.06
C GLU A 7 15.56 6.98 -5.70
N TYR A 8 14.99 6.19 -6.62
CA TYR A 8 13.77 5.39 -6.44
C TYR A 8 13.98 3.98 -7.02
N PRO A 9 14.72 3.10 -6.29
CA PRO A 9 15.21 1.86 -6.85
C PRO A 9 14.10 0.84 -7.13
N TYR A 10 13.08 0.78 -6.28
CA TYR A 10 11.96 -0.17 -6.42
C TYR A 10 10.95 0.30 -7.46
N ALA A 11 10.61 1.59 -7.49
CA ALA A 11 9.77 2.17 -8.55
C ALA A 11 10.45 1.99 -9.92
N GLY A 12 11.75 2.26 -10.00
CA GLY A 12 12.55 2.07 -11.21
C GLY A 12 12.61 0.61 -11.66
N ALA A 13 12.78 -0.33 -10.72
CA ALA A 13 12.76 -1.76 -11.04
C ALA A 13 11.37 -2.23 -11.49
N PHE A 14 10.32 -1.80 -10.77
CA PHE A 14 8.94 -2.14 -11.08
C PHE A 14 8.55 -1.73 -12.49
N PHE A 15 8.74 -0.46 -12.86
CA PHE A 15 8.38 -0.01 -14.19
C PHE A 15 9.28 -0.59 -15.26
N ARG A 16 10.58 -0.77 -15.01
CA ARG A 16 11.46 -1.50 -15.93
C ARG A 16 10.92 -2.89 -16.24
N CYS A 17 10.42 -3.62 -15.25
CA CYS A 17 9.80 -4.93 -15.46
C CYS A 17 8.44 -4.83 -16.18
N LEU A 18 7.66 -3.77 -15.91
CA LEU A 18 6.32 -3.59 -16.48
C LEU A 18 6.33 -3.12 -17.94
N ASN A 19 7.23 -2.21 -18.30
CA ASN A 19 7.23 -1.50 -19.59
C ASN A 19 8.57 -1.54 -20.35
N GLY A 20 9.62 -2.16 -19.78
CA GLY A 20 10.95 -2.22 -20.38
C GLY A 20 11.76 -0.92 -20.33
N SER A 21 11.19 0.17 -19.83
CA SER A 21 11.78 1.51 -19.79
C SER A 21 12.51 1.78 -18.47
N ARG A 22 13.65 2.49 -18.57
CA ARG A 22 14.32 3.10 -17.40
C ARG A 22 13.62 4.37 -16.91
N ARG A 23 12.85 5.03 -17.77
CA ARG A 23 12.19 6.31 -17.49
C ARG A 23 10.72 6.06 -17.20
N ILE A 24 10.28 6.52 -16.03
CA ILE A 24 8.88 6.45 -15.60
C ILE A 24 8.13 7.64 -16.22
N SER A 25 7.21 7.36 -17.12
CA SER A 25 6.39 8.34 -17.85
C SER A 25 5.09 8.67 -17.10
N LEU A 26 4.36 9.67 -17.60
CA LEU A 26 2.99 9.95 -17.11
C LEU A 26 2.07 8.75 -17.35
N SER A 27 2.17 8.09 -18.51
CA SER A 27 1.37 6.93 -18.86
C SER A 27 1.58 5.77 -17.89
N ASP A 28 2.80 5.62 -17.38
CA ASP A 28 3.12 4.62 -16.37
C ASP A 28 2.43 4.90 -15.04
N LEU A 29 2.40 6.17 -14.61
CA LEU A 29 1.70 6.55 -13.37
C LEU A 29 0.18 6.51 -13.51
N ARG A 30 -0.35 6.63 -14.74
CA ARG A 30 -1.77 6.39 -15.03
C ARG A 30 -2.22 4.96 -14.82
N PHE A 31 -1.29 4.01 -14.68
CA PHE A 31 -1.59 2.68 -14.15
C PHE A 31 -2.31 2.74 -12.80
N PHE A 32 -1.87 3.64 -11.92
CA PHE A 32 -2.48 3.85 -10.60
C PHE A 32 -3.69 4.79 -10.69
N MET A 33 -3.53 5.92 -11.38
CA MET A 33 -4.56 6.96 -11.47
C MET A 33 -4.78 7.38 -12.94
N PRO A 34 -5.74 6.76 -13.66
CA PRO A 34 -5.98 7.03 -15.07
C PRO A 34 -6.29 8.50 -15.40
N SER A 35 -6.90 9.22 -14.46
CA SER A 35 -7.23 10.65 -14.57
C SER A 35 -6.05 11.60 -14.34
N LEU A 36 -4.86 11.10 -13.99
CA LEU A 36 -3.68 11.93 -13.72
C LEU A 36 -3.30 12.78 -14.95
N THR A 37 -3.25 14.09 -14.73
CA THR A 37 -2.84 15.07 -15.73
C THR A 37 -1.33 15.34 -15.67
N ALA A 38 -0.77 15.88 -16.75
CA ALA A 38 0.64 16.27 -16.79
C ALA A 38 0.95 17.42 -15.83
N GLU A 39 -0.01 18.31 -15.59
CA GLU A 39 0.10 19.47 -14.71
C GLU A 39 0.20 19.04 -13.24
N GLU A 40 -0.69 18.15 -12.80
CA GLU A 40 -0.64 17.56 -11.45
C GLU A 40 0.67 16.80 -11.21
N LEU A 41 1.19 16.12 -12.23
CA LEU A 41 2.44 15.39 -12.11
C LEU A 41 3.66 16.31 -12.06
N ARG A 42 3.70 17.41 -12.82
CA ARG A 42 4.89 18.29 -12.89
C ARG A 42 5.29 18.85 -11.52
N GLY A 43 4.31 19.23 -10.68
CA GLY A 43 4.57 19.75 -9.34
C GLY A 43 4.92 18.67 -8.30
N ASN A 44 4.44 17.43 -8.51
CA ASN A 44 4.49 16.38 -7.49
C ASN A 44 5.25 15.13 -7.93
N ARG A 45 6.09 15.22 -8.98
CA ARG A 45 6.73 14.05 -9.59
C ARG A 45 7.56 13.24 -8.59
N SER A 46 8.38 13.88 -7.77
CA SER A 46 9.18 13.21 -6.74
C SER A 46 8.31 12.51 -5.70
N GLN A 47 7.21 13.15 -5.27
CA GLN A 47 6.25 12.55 -4.35
C GLN A 47 5.55 11.32 -4.95
N TRP A 48 5.15 11.38 -6.21
CA TRP A 48 4.61 10.23 -6.94
C TRP A 48 5.60 9.07 -7.00
N LEU A 49 6.85 9.36 -7.36
CA LEU A 49 7.89 8.34 -7.46
C LEU A 49 8.21 7.72 -6.10
N TYR A 50 8.33 8.55 -5.07
CA TYR A 50 8.54 8.09 -3.69
C TYR A 50 7.37 7.25 -3.19
N ALA A 51 6.12 7.68 -3.42
CA ALA A 51 4.94 6.93 -3.02
C ALA A 51 4.88 5.55 -3.68
N VAL A 52 5.22 5.47 -4.98
CA VAL A 52 5.35 4.18 -5.68
C VAL A 52 6.50 3.36 -5.11
N ASP A 53 7.65 3.96 -4.88
CA ASP A 53 8.82 3.26 -4.35
C ASP A 53 8.53 2.58 -3.01
N VAL A 54 7.93 3.32 -2.08
CA VAL A 54 7.48 2.80 -0.77
C VAL A 54 6.38 1.74 -0.92
N LEU A 55 5.44 1.94 -1.84
CA LEU A 55 4.38 0.95 -2.08
C LEU A 55 4.97 -0.40 -2.52
N ILE A 56 5.96 -0.37 -3.43
CA ILE A 56 6.63 -1.57 -3.92
C ILE A 56 7.54 -2.18 -2.84
N GLU A 57 8.35 -1.36 -2.17
CA GLU A 57 9.26 -1.78 -1.10
C GLU A 57 8.50 -2.53 0.01
N THR A 58 7.34 -1.98 0.42
CA THR A 58 6.51 -2.55 1.49
C THR A 58 5.54 -3.61 1.02
N GLN A 59 5.57 -3.99 -0.26
CA GLN A 59 4.66 -4.96 -0.87
C GLN A 59 3.18 -4.62 -0.60
N GLY A 60 2.85 -3.33 -0.63
CA GLY A 60 1.49 -2.83 -0.44
C GLY A 60 1.07 -2.57 1.01
N GLU A 61 1.91 -2.81 2.02
CA GLU A 61 1.57 -2.51 3.42
C GLU A 61 1.46 -1.00 3.70
N VAL A 62 2.19 -0.16 2.94
CA VAL A 62 2.15 1.30 3.05
C VAL A 62 1.77 1.91 1.70
N CYS A 63 0.62 2.60 1.66
CA CYS A 63 0.17 3.37 0.50
C CYS A 63 0.16 4.86 0.84
N LEU A 64 1.09 5.62 0.27
CA LEU A 64 1.23 7.05 0.52
C LEU A 64 0.48 7.88 -0.51
N LEU A 65 0.01 9.07 -0.10
CA LEU A 65 -0.40 10.10 -1.05
C LEU A 65 0.81 10.47 -1.94
N PRO A 66 0.60 10.76 -3.23
CA PRO A 66 -0.68 10.97 -3.92
C PRO A 66 -1.33 9.72 -4.53
N LEU A 67 -0.85 8.51 -4.21
CA LEU A 67 -1.48 7.29 -4.74
C LEU A 67 -2.92 7.15 -4.21
N PRO A 68 -3.85 6.67 -5.05
CA PRO A 68 -5.20 6.39 -4.60
C PRO A 68 -5.19 5.22 -3.60
N GLY A 69 -6.08 5.24 -2.61
CA GLY A 69 -6.07 4.27 -1.51
C GLY A 69 -6.27 2.82 -1.92
N ASP A 70 -6.84 2.57 -3.10
CA ASP A 70 -7.01 1.24 -3.66
C ASP A 70 -5.80 0.77 -4.52
N ALA A 71 -4.77 1.60 -4.71
CA ALA A 71 -3.56 1.22 -5.45
C ALA A 71 -2.86 0.00 -4.81
N ALA A 72 -2.74 -0.02 -3.48
CA ALA A 72 -2.19 -1.14 -2.75
C ALA A 72 -3.03 -2.41 -2.93
N GLU A 73 -4.36 -2.28 -2.90
CA GLU A 73 -5.28 -3.40 -3.04
C GLU A 73 -5.25 -4.00 -4.46
N ARG A 74 -5.14 -3.15 -5.48
CA ARG A 74 -5.04 -3.57 -6.89
C ARG A 74 -3.73 -4.29 -7.18
N LEU A 75 -2.61 -3.80 -6.64
CA LEU A 75 -1.28 -4.35 -6.91
C LEU A 75 -0.92 -5.53 -6.00
N PHE A 76 -1.41 -5.53 -4.75
CA PHE A 76 -1.13 -6.54 -3.74
C PHE A 76 -2.42 -7.07 -3.09
N PRO A 77 -3.20 -7.93 -3.77
CA PRO A 77 -4.49 -8.41 -3.27
C PRO A 77 -4.42 -9.11 -1.90
N SER A 78 -3.29 -9.76 -1.60
CA SER A 78 -3.03 -10.42 -0.32
C SER A 78 -3.01 -9.46 0.87
N VAL A 79 -2.71 -8.17 0.66
CA VAL A 79 -2.75 -7.16 1.73
C VAL A 79 -4.17 -6.99 2.25
N ARG A 80 -5.17 -6.93 1.35
CA ARG A 80 -6.59 -6.89 1.77
C ARG A 80 -6.94 -8.09 2.63
N PHE A 81 -6.46 -9.27 2.26
CA PHE A 81 -6.71 -10.49 3.00
C PHE A 81 -6.10 -10.41 4.40
N ARG A 82 -4.81 -10.03 4.53
CA ARG A 82 -4.15 -9.85 5.83
C ARG A 82 -4.86 -8.82 6.71
N VAL A 83 -5.25 -7.68 6.16
CA VAL A 83 -5.96 -6.61 6.89
C VAL A 83 -7.33 -7.11 7.37
N ARG A 84 -8.09 -7.81 6.51
CA ARG A 84 -9.39 -8.40 6.87
C ARG A 84 -9.26 -9.46 7.96
N GLU A 85 -8.30 -10.36 7.85
CA GLU A 85 -8.06 -11.41 8.85
C GLU A 85 -7.61 -10.81 10.19
N ARG A 86 -6.73 -9.79 10.16
CA ARG A 86 -6.36 -9.03 11.38
C ARG A 86 -7.59 -8.41 12.05
N SER A 87 -8.48 -7.80 11.27
CA SER A 87 -9.73 -7.22 11.78
C SER A 87 -10.64 -8.28 12.39
N ARG A 88 -10.85 -9.40 11.70
CA ARG A 88 -11.63 -10.55 12.20
C ARG A 88 -11.08 -11.10 13.50
N HIS A 89 -9.77 -11.31 13.58
CA HIS A 89 -9.11 -11.81 14.78
C HIS A 89 -9.28 -10.84 15.96
N LYS A 90 -9.12 -9.53 15.73
CA LYS A 90 -9.36 -8.50 16.75
C LYS A 90 -10.80 -8.55 17.26
N SER A 91 -11.78 -8.66 16.36
CA SER A 91 -13.20 -8.78 16.73
C SER A 91 -13.48 -10.05 17.53
N ALA A 92 -12.89 -11.19 17.15
CA ALA A 92 -13.03 -12.44 17.88
C ALA A 92 -12.47 -12.36 19.32
N LEU A 93 -11.30 -11.74 19.49
CA LEU A 93 -10.70 -11.50 20.81
C LEU A 93 -11.58 -10.59 21.68
N VAL A 94 -12.15 -9.54 21.10
CA VAL A 94 -13.06 -8.62 21.80
C VAL A 94 -14.32 -9.36 22.25
N MET A 95 -14.94 -10.16 21.39
CA MET A 95 -16.12 -10.97 21.74
C MET A 95 -15.81 -12.00 22.84
N GLN A 96 -14.66 -12.67 22.77
CA GLN A 96 -14.21 -13.60 23.81
C GLN A 96 -14.06 -12.88 25.16
N LYS A 97 -13.48 -11.67 25.16
CA LYS A 97 -13.34 -10.86 26.37
C LYS A 97 -14.70 -10.52 26.98
N TYR A 98 -15.67 -10.08 26.16
CA TYR A 98 -17.02 -9.78 26.62
C TYR A 98 -17.73 -11.02 27.19
N SER A 99 -17.63 -12.17 26.52
CA SER A 99 -18.21 -13.42 27.00
C SER A 99 -17.63 -13.83 28.38
N ARG A 100 -16.31 -13.74 28.57
CA ARG A 100 -15.65 -14.00 29.87
C ARG A 100 -16.05 -13.00 30.96
N GLN A 101 -16.37 -11.78 30.59
CA GLN A 101 -16.86 -10.77 31.53
C GLN A 101 -18.27 -11.12 32.01
N GLN A 102 -19.18 -11.44 31.07
CA GLN A 102 -20.55 -11.82 31.39
C GLN A 102 -20.63 -13.10 32.24
N ALA A 103 -19.80 -14.11 31.95
CA ALA A 103 -19.77 -15.33 32.75
C ALA A 103 -19.40 -15.05 34.21
N ARG A 104 -18.40 -14.19 34.45
CA ARG A 104 -17.98 -13.79 35.80
C ARG A 104 -19.04 -12.98 36.55
N GLU A 105 -19.76 -12.12 35.84
CA GLU A 105 -20.86 -11.34 36.41
C GLU A 105 -22.09 -12.21 36.75
N ALA A 106 -22.30 -13.28 35.98
CA ALA A 106 -23.37 -14.26 36.27
C ALA A 106 -23.03 -15.18 37.45
N GLU A 107 -21.75 -15.54 37.65
CA GLU A 107 -21.29 -16.33 38.80
C GLU A 107 -21.25 -15.54 40.13
N GLN A 108 -21.23 -14.21 40.06
CA GLN A 108 -21.22 -13.32 41.24
C GLN A 108 -22.63 -12.87 41.68
N LYS A 109 -23.68 -13.31 41.00
CA LYS A 109 -25.09 -13.10 41.37
C LYS A 109 -25.71 -14.37 41.93
#